data_AF-A0A7J8QI16-F1
#
_entry.id   AF-A0A7J8QI16-F1
#
_cell.length_a   1.000
_cell.length_b   1.000
_cell.length_c   1.000
_cell.angle_alpha   90.00
_cell.angle_beta   90.00
_cell.angle_gamma   90.00
#
_symmetry.space_group_name_H-M   'P 1'
#
loop_
_entity.id
_entity.type
_entity.pdbx_description
1 polymer ?
#
loop_
_entity_poly.entity_id
_entity_poly.type
_entity_poly.pdbx_seq_one_letter_code
_entity_poly.pdbx_strand_id
1 'polypeptide(L)'
;MNLIGDVKGKVAVMVDDMIDTAGTIAKGAALLHQEGAREVYACSTHAVFSPPAIERLSSGLFQEVIITNTIPVSEQNYFPQLTVLSVANLLGETIWRVHDDCS
;
A
#
# COMPACT_ATOMS: atom_id res chain seq x y z
N MET A 1 5.09 16.94 11.57
CA MET A 1 5.11 16.49 10.17
C MET A 1 4.39 17.58 9.41
N ASN A 2 5.01 18.19 8.39
CA ASN A 2 4.41 19.28 7.63
C ASN A 2 4.07 18.77 6.23
N LEU A 3 2.90 19.14 5.71
CA LEU A 3 2.52 18.83 4.34
C LEU A 3 3.09 19.91 3.41
N ILE A 4 3.68 19.49 2.30
CA ILE A 4 4.06 20.38 1.20
C ILE A 4 3.10 20.12 0.05
N GLY A 5 2.32 21.14 -0.33
CA GLY A 5 1.29 21.05 -1.37
C GLY A 5 -0.12 21.21 -0.80
N ASP A 6 -1.12 21.14 -1.69
CA ASP A 6 -2.54 21.27 -1.35
C ASP A 6 -3.30 19.99 -1.69
N VAL A 7 -3.98 19.43 -0.69
CA VAL A 7 -4.76 18.19 -0.79
C VAL A 7 -6.25 18.40 -0.51
N LYS A 8 -6.68 19.64 -0.22
CA LYS A 8 -8.04 19.92 0.22
C LYS A 8 -9.06 19.53 -0.86
N GLY A 9 -10.01 18.67 -0.50
CA GLY A 9 -11.04 18.12 -1.38
C GLY A 9 -10.55 17.09 -2.41
N LYS A 10 -9.26 16.72 -2.40
CA LYS A 10 -8.66 15.79 -3.36
C LYS A 10 -8.59 14.37 -2.81
N VAL A 11 -8.48 13.40 -3.70
CA VAL A 11 -8.12 12.02 -3.35
C VAL A 11 -6.59 11.95 -3.30
N ALA A 12 -6.04 11.52 -2.18
CA ALA A 12 -4.61 11.33 -2.01
C ALA A 12 -4.25 9.86 -2.15
N VAL A 13 -3.19 9.56 -2.91
CA VAL A 13 -2.63 8.21 -3.03
C VAL A 13 -1.23 8.24 -2.44
N MET A 14 -1.05 7.51 -1.34
CA MET A 14 0.24 7.34 -0.68
C MET A 14 0.96 6.14 -1.30
N VAL A 15 2.17 6.36 -1.79
CA VAL A 15 2.99 5.33 -2.43
C VAL A 15 4.25 5.11 -1.61
N ASP A 16 4.56 3.86 -1.31
CA ASP A 16 5.84 3.45 -0.72
C ASP A 16 6.31 2.14 -1.34
N ASP A 17 7.59 1.80 -1.22
CA ASP A 17 8.09 0.51 -1.72
C ASP A 17 7.62 -0.65 -0.83
N MET A 18 7.59 -0.45 0.50
CA MET A 18 7.17 -1.46 1.48
C MET A 18 6.35 -0.89 2.65
N ILE A 19 5.51 -1.72 3.26
CA ILE A 19 4.81 -1.42 4.52
C ILE A 19 5.21 -2.46 5.58
N ASP A 20 6.01 -2.02 6.55
CA ASP A 20 6.43 -2.83 7.70
C ASP A 20 5.48 -2.66 8.90
N THR A 21 5.74 -1.72 9.80
CA THR A 21 4.87 -1.47 10.98
C THR A 21 3.67 -0.58 10.68
N ALA A 22 3.54 -0.07 9.45
CA ALA A 22 2.56 0.94 9.01
C ALA A 22 2.54 2.27 9.81
N GLY A 23 3.56 2.55 10.65
CA GLY A 23 3.58 3.73 11.50
C GLY A 23 3.68 5.05 10.72
N THR A 24 4.53 5.09 9.70
CA THR A 24 4.75 6.27 8.86
C THR A 24 3.52 6.56 8.01
N ILE A 25 3.02 5.55 7.30
CA ILE A 25 1.90 5.70 6.37
C ILE A 25 0.59 6.07 7.09
N ALA A 26 0.33 5.50 8.27
CA ALA A 26 -0.85 5.87 9.07
C ALA A 26 -0.80 7.32 9.58
N LYS A 27 0.36 7.78 10.05
CA LYS A 27 0.55 9.18 10.47
C LYS A 27 0.37 10.14 9.28
N GLY A 28 0.89 9.78 8.11
CA GLY A 28 0.72 10.55 6.89
C GLY A 28 -0.76 10.61 6.45
N ALA A 29 -1.48 9.49 6.49
CA ALA A 29 -2.91 9.45 6.17
C ALA A 29 -3.73 10.32 7.13
N ALA A 30 -3.44 10.26 8.43
CA ALA A 30 -4.08 11.12 9.42
C ALA A 30 -3.82 12.61 9.13
N LEU A 31 -2.60 12.99 8.76
CA LEU A 31 -2.27 14.35 8.35
C LEU A 31 -3.03 14.76 7.09
N LEU A 32 -3.11 13.91 6.07
CA LEU A 32 -3.84 14.19 4.84
C LEU A 32 -5.33 14.47 5.10
N HIS A 33 -5.96 13.69 5.98
CA HIS A 33 -7.34 13.95 6.42
C HIS A 33 -7.47 15.28 7.18
N GLN A 34 -6.52 15.60 8.07
CA GLN A 34 -6.49 16.88 8.79
C GLN A 34 -6.37 18.09 7.84
N GLU A 35 -5.60 17.95 6.77
CA GLU A 35 -5.43 18.97 5.71
C GLU A 35 -6.59 18.98 4.69
N GLY A 36 -7.61 18.14 4.91
CA GLY A 36 -8.87 18.16 4.16
C GLY A 36 -8.91 17.28 2.91
N ALA A 37 -8.05 16.27 2.79
CA ALA A 37 -8.19 15.26 1.75
C ALA A 37 -9.56 14.58 1.83
N ARG A 38 -10.17 14.30 0.67
CA ARG A 38 -11.49 13.64 0.57
C ARG A 38 -11.40 12.15 0.88
N GLU A 39 -10.37 11.50 0.32
CA GLU A 39 -10.09 10.07 0.49
C GLU A 39 -8.57 9.88 0.51
N VAL A 40 -8.11 8.84 1.19
CA VAL A 40 -6.70 8.46 1.23
C VAL A 40 -6.56 6.98 0.88
N TYR A 41 -5.72 6.68 -0.10
CA TYR A 41 -5.35 5.32 -0.50
C TYR A 41 -3.89 5.09 -0.14
N ALA A 42 -3.53 3.85 0.13
CA ALA A 42 -2.14 3.42 0.27
C ALA A 42 -1.83 2.36 -0.77
N CYS A 43 -0.68 2.45 -1.43
CA CYS A 43 -0.16 1.34 -2.22
C CYS A 43 1.31 1.07 -1.94
N SER A 44 1.67 -0.21 -1.94
CA SER A 44 3.04 -0.65 -1.73
C SER A 44 3.35 -1.95 -2.44
N THR A 45 4.61 -2.17 -2.80
CA THR A 45 5.02 -3.44 -3.41
C THR A 45 5.08 -4.53 -2.35
N HIS A 46 5.76 -4.30 -1.23
CA HIS A 46 6.07 -5.33 -0.25
C HIS A 46 5.25 -5.19 1.04
N ALA A 47 4.41 -6.19 1.32
CA ALA A 47 3.60 -6.25 2.54
C ALA A 47 4.32 -7.02 3.67
N VAL A 48 5.22 -6.35 4.40
CA VAL A 48 5.92 -6.97 5.54
C VAL A 48 5.00 -7.11 6.75
N PHE A 49 4.16 -6.10 7.01
CA PHE A 49 3.08 -6.13 8.00
C PHE A 49 3.49 -6.64 9.40
N SER A 50 4.64 -6.20 9.92
CA SER A 50 4.98 -6.47 11.32
C SER A 50 4.00 -5.76 12.26
N PRO A 51 3.72 -6.32 13.45
CA PRO A 51 2.82 -5.69 14.41
C PRO A 51 3.25 -4.24 14.74
N PRO A 52 2.31 -3.27 14.83
CA PRO A 52 0.85 -3.40 14.74
C PRO A 52 0.29 -2.95 13.37
N ALA A 53 0.88 -3.37 12.25
CA ALA A 53 0.51 -2.87 10.93
C ALA A 53 -0.96 -3.06 10.57
N ILE A 54 -1.50 -4.26 10.79
CA ILE A 54 -2.89 -4.60 10.43
C ILE A 54 -3.88 -3.71 11.17
N GLU A 55 -3.67 -3.47 12.47
CA GLU A 55 -4.49 -2.56 13.28
C GLU A 55 -4.48 -1.14 12.70
N ARG A 56 -3.29 -0.63 12.33
CA ARG A 56 -3.15 0.72 11.77
C ARG A 56 -3.78 0.86 10.40
N LEU A 57 -3.61 -0.14 9.53
CA LEU A 57 -4.12 -0.13 8.16
C LEU A 57 -5.65 -0.31 8.12
N SER A 58 -6.21 -1.09 9.05
CA SER A 58 -7.66 -1.32 9.17
C SER A 58 -8.40 -0.26 10.01
N SER A 59 -7.70 0.77 10.50
CA SER A 59 -8.25 1.83 11.37
C SER A 59 -9.32 2.73 10.74
N GLY A 60 -9.59 2.57 9.43
CA GLY A 60 -10.51 3.41 8.67
C GLY A 60 -9.88 4.69 8.10
N LEU A 61 -8.57 4.89 8.29
CA LEU A 61 -7.83 5.99 7.66
C LEU A 61 -7.74 5.86 6.14
N PHE A 62 -7.80 4.62 5.62
CA PHE A 62 -7.61 4.31 4.22
C PHE A 62 -8.93 3.84 3.60
N GLN A 63 -9.22 4.36 2.40
CA GLN A 63 -10.29 3.85 1.56
C GLN A 63 -9.95 2.48 1.00
N GLU A 64 -8.67 2.28 0.64
CA GLU A 64 -8.12 1.00 0.21
C GLU A 64 -6.60 0.96 0.48
N VAL A 65 -6.10 -0.23 0.78
CA VAL A 65 -4.67 -0.54 0.92
C VAL A 65 -4.33 -1.57 -0.14
N ILE A 66 -3.60 -1.16 -1.17
CA ILE A 66 -3.22 -2.01 -2.30
C ILE A 66 -1.79 -2.51 -2.10
N ILE A 67 -1.60 -3.81 -2.01
CA ILE A 67 -0.28 -4.43 -1.97
C ILE A 67 -0.10 -5.44 -3.09
N THR A 68 1.12 -5.95 -3.27
CA THR A 68 1.35 -7.10 -4.15
C THR A 68 1.60 -8.38 -3.38
N ASN A 69 1.40 -9.52 -4.03
CA ASN A 69 1.74 -10.84 -3.47
C ASN A 69 3.24 -11.18 -3.52
N THR A 70 4.14 -10.17 -3.50
CA THR A 70 5.60 -10.41 -3.37
C THR A 70 5.98 -11.01 -2.02
N ILE A 71 5.18 -10.76 -0.98
CA ILE A 71 5.26 -11.41 0.32
C ILE A 71 3.89 -12.07 0.58
N PRO A 72 3.83 -13.34 1.00
CA PRO A 72 2.56 -13.99 1.30
C PRO A 72 1.89 -13.34 2.51
N VAL A 73 0.63 -12.94 2.35
CA VAL A 73 -0.21 -12.43 3.43
C VAL A 73 -1.04 -13.59 3.98
N SER A 74 -0.94 -13.85 5.28
CA SER A 74 -1.74 -14.88 5.95
C SER A 74 -3.21 -14.46 6.07
N GLU A 75 -4.13 -15.42 6.09
CA GLU A 75 -5.58 -15.16 6.13
C GLU A 75 -5.99 -14.26 7.31
N GLN A 76 -5.37 -14.42 8.48
CA GLN A 76 -5.66 -13.59 9.66
C GLN A 76 -5.27 -12.11 9.50
N ASN A 77 -4.43 -11.79 8.51
CA ASN A 77 -3.98 -10.43 8.22
C ASN A 77 -4.84 -9.75 7.14
N TYR A 78 -5.87 -10.41 6.61
CA TYR A 78 -6.82 -9.79 5.69
C TYR A 78 -7.79 -8.89 6.44
N PHE A 79 -8.09 -7.75 5.83
CA PHE A 79 -9.08 -6.80 6.29
C PHE A 79 -9.87 -6.24 5.10
N PRO A 80 -11.09 -5.71 5.29
CA PRO A 80 -11.99 -5.36 4.18
C PRO A 80 -11.42 -4.39 3.14
N GLN A 81 -10.51 -3.51 3.55
CA GLN A 81 -9.88 -2.51 2.69
C GLN A 81 -8.62 -3.03 1.97
N LEU A 82 -8.18 -4.26 2.22
CA LEU A 82 -6.96 -4.82 1.64
C LEU A 82 -7.22 -5.40 0.25
N THR A 83 -6.48 -4.91 -0.74
CA THR A 83 -6.44 -5.48 -2.09
C THR A 83 -5.04 -6.01 -2.38
N VAL A 84 -4.98 -7.25 -2.88
CA VAL A 84 -3.73 -7.93 -3.23
C VAL A 84 -3.65 -8.11 -4.74
N LEU A 85 -2.71 -7.41 -5.38
CA LEU A 85 -2.42 -7.55 -6.80
C LEU A 85 -1.34 -8.60 -7.04
N SER A 86 -1.49 -9.37 -8.12
CA SER A 86 -0.51 -10.42 -8.44
C SER A 86 0.66 -9.86 -9.25
N VAL A 87 1.89 -10.16 -8.83
CA VAL A 87 3.10 -9.99 -9.64
C VAL A 87 3.46 -11.23 -10.48
N ALA A 88 2.63 -12.28 -10.43
CA ALA A 88 2.94 -13.55 -11.10
C ALA A 88 3.17 -13.40 -12.61
N ASN A 89 2.34 -12.62 -13.30
CA ASN A 89 2.52 -12.37 -14.73
C ASN A 89 3.82 -11.61 -15.01
N LEU A 90 4.12 -10.58 -14.22
CA LEU A 90 5.37 -9.80 -14.36
C LEU A 90 6.60 -10.70 -14.20
N LEU A 91 6.61 -11.54 -13.16
CA LEU A 91 7.71 -12.46 -12.89
C LEU A 91 7.79 -13.57 -13.95
N GLY A 92 6.66 -14.12 -14.38
CA GLY A 92 6.59 -15.15 -15.41
C GLY A 92 7.10 -14.67 -16.76
N GLU A 93 6.69 -13.48 -17.19
CA GLU A 93 7.20 -12.82 -18.40
C GLU A 93 8.69 -12.54 -18.31
N THR A 94 9.16 -12.10 -17.14
CA THR A 94 10.60 -11.84 -16.92
C THR A 94 11.40 -13.13 -17.07
N ILE A 95 10.96 -14.24 -16.45
CA ILE A 95 11.61 -15.54 -16.58
C ILE A 95 11.62 -15.99 -18.05
N TRP A 96 10.49 -15.86 -18.76
CA TRP A 96 10.38 -16.23 -20.18
C TRP A 96 11.36 -15.45 -21.05
N ARG A 97 11.39 -14.13 -20.91
CA ARG A 97 12.25 -13.25 -21.73
C ARG A 97 13.73 -13.49 -21.47
N VAL A 98 14.12 -13.68 -20.20
CA VAL A 98 15.51 -14.03 -19.85
C VAL A 98 15.89 -15.41 -20.38
N HIS A 99 14.97 -16.37 -20.39
CA HIS A 99 15.22 -17.69 -20.94
C HIS A 99 15.39 -17.69 -22.47
N ASP A 100 14.62 -16.85 -23.17
CA ASP A 100 14.57 -16.80 -24.64
C ASP A 100 15.41 -15.64 -25.24
N ASP A 101 16.25 -14.98 -24.42
CA ASP A 101 17.07 -13.80 -24.79
C ASP A 101 16.27 -12.69 -25.54
N CYS A 102 15.02 -12.51 -25.15
CA CYS A 102 14.11 -11.53 -25.73
C CYS A 102 14.08 -10.23 -24.90
N SER A 103 13.88 -9.08 -25.57
CA SER A 103 13.67 -7.77 -24.92
C SER A 103 12.25 -7.61 -24.40
#